data_AF-A0A969ASU4-F1
#
_entry.id   AF-A0A969ASU4-F1
#
_cell.length_a   1.000
_cell.length_b   1.000
_cell.length_c   1.000
_cell.angle_alpha   90.00
_cell.angle_beta   90.00
_cell.angle_gamma   90.00
#
_symmetry.space_group_name_H-M   'P 1'
#
loop_
_entity.id
_entity.type
_entity.pdbx_description
1 polymer ?
#
loop_
_entity_poly.entity_id
_entity_poly.type
_entity_poly.pdbx_seq_one_letter_code
_entity_poly.pdbx_strand_id
1 'polypeptide(L)'
;MAWPLVVVFALTALSLWVNLGHCLFTMANPADHWRGLGVSWVWSAYNLLMLGIALLILLDAPRHSPYEWFSVQRIARVQVNADAEVLWGYTTMISEVGVEFAFTKPGRLNQQNLVGQPVELTLVDEQLTVQGTISEVQTKDELPALTIQFATLDLPQQRRLVALLFCRPGQWQSRSAPSEIYSLWLIIKSVFRPRFIFDREARARPVRVSKV
;
A
#
# COMPACT_ATOMS: atom_id res chain seq x y z
N MET A 1 -21.29 -1.79 1.55
CA MET A 1 -22.55 -1.46 2.25
C MET A 1 -22.27 -0.48 3.38
N ALA A 2 -22.26 0.83 3.10
CA ALA A 2 -21.97 1.88 4.09
C ALA A 2 -23.20 2.74 4.47
N TRP A 3 -24.37 2.44 3.88
CA TRP A 3 -25.58 3.26 3.98
C TRP A 3 -26.08 3.51 5.41
N PRO A 4 -26.03 2.57 6.39
CA PRO A 4 -26.51 2.86 7.74
C PRO A 4 -25.66 3.94 8.41
N LEU A 5 -24.35 3.87 8.19
CA LEU A 5 -23.39 4.78 8.80
C LEU A 5 -23.48 6.18 8.17
N VAL A 6 -23.78 6.25 6.86
CA VAL A 6 -24.09 7.50 6.15
C VAL A 6 -25.36 8.14 6.70
N VAL A 7 -26.42 7.37 6.97
CA VAL A 7 -27.67 7.90 7.54
C VAL A 7 -27.42 8.49 8.94
N VAL A 8 -26.69 7.77 9.80
CA VAL A 8 -26.36 8.28 11.15
C VAL A 8 -25.47 9.53 11.06
N PHE A 9 -24.50 9.57 10.13
CA PHE A 9 -23.69 10.76 9.87
C PHE A 9 -24.54 11.96 9.43
N ALA A 10 -25.48 11.76 8.51
CA ALA A 10 -26.37 12.83 8.04
C ALA A 10 -27.29 13.36 9.15
N LEU A 11 -27.86 12.47 9.97
CA LEU A 11 -28.71 12.86 11.09
C LEU A 11 -27.93 13.61 12.18
N THR A 12 -26.70 13.18 12.48
CA THR A 12 -25.84 13.88 13.45
C THR A 12 -25.35 15.24 12.95
N ALA A 13 -25.05 15.36 11.65
CA ALA A 13 -24.74 16.64 11.01
C ALA A 13 -25.92 17.60 11.06
N LEU A 14 -27.13 17.11 10.76
CA LEU A 14 -28.37 17.90 10.84
C LEU A 14 -28.65 18.37 12.28
N SER A 15 -28.51 17.47 13.27
CA SER A 15 -28.67 17.81 14.68
C SER A 15 -27.69 18.90 15.13
N LEU A 16 -26.41 18.79 14.73
CA LEU A 16 -25.40 19.80 15.02
C LEU A 16 -25.76 21.15 14.37
N TRP A 17 -26.20 21.14 13.10
CA TRP A 17 -26.59 22.35 12.38
C TRP A 17 -27.73 23.10 13.06
N VAL A 18 -28.79 22.38 13.45
CA VAL A 18 -29.95 22.98 14.15
C VAL A 18 -29.54 23.55 15.51
N ASN A 19 -28.75 22.79 16.28
CA ASN A 19 -28.27 23.24 17.59
C ASN A 19 -27.35 24.47 17.49
N LEU A 20 -26.49 24.53 16.47
CA LEU A 20 -25.61 25.67 16.22
C LEU A 20 -26.41 26.90 15.77
N GLY A 21 -27.41 26.71 14.90
CA GLY A 21 -28.32 27.78 14.46
C GLY A 21 -29.10 28.37 15.63
N HIS A 22 -29.61 27.53 16.52
CA HIS A 22 -30.30 27.97 17.74
C HIS A 22 -29.35 28.72 18.69
N CYS A 23 -28.10 28.26 18.84
CA CYS A 23 -27.06 28.93 19.63
C CYS A 23 -26.76 30.34 19.09
N LEU A 24 -26.51 30.47 17.78
CA LEU A 24 -26.21 31.76 17.14
C LEU A 24 -27.38 32.75 17.25
N PHE A 25 -28.63 32.27 17.13
CA PHE A 25 -29.82 33.11 17.26
C PHE A 25 -30.07 33.55 18.71
N THR A 26 -29.76 32.69 19.69
CA THR A 26 -29.97 32.97 21.12
C THR A 26 -28.82 33.73 21.79
N MET A 27 -27.65 33.88 21.15
CA MET A 27 -26.56 34.74 21.63
C MET A 27 -26.95 36.22 21.76
N ALA A 28 -28.09 36.64 21.20
CA ALA A 28 -28.68 37.96 21.46
C ALA A 28 -29.21 38.15 22.91
N ASN A 29 -29.42 37.06 23.68
CA ASN A 29 -29.81 37.09 25.10
C ASN A 29 -29.02 36.05 25.92
N PRO A 30 -27.85 36.42 26.48
CA PRO A 30 -26.87 35.46 27.02
C PRO A 30 -27.18 34.92 28.43
N ALA A 31 -28.30 35.26 29.06
CA ALA A 31 -28.47 35.07 30.51
C ALA A 31 -28.74 33.61 30.95
N ASP A 32 -29.40 32.77 30.15
CA ASP A 32 -29.96 31.49 30.67
C ASP A 32 -29.59 30.22 29.90
N HIS A 33 -28.70 30.26 28.89
CA HIS A 33 -28.56 29.14 27.94
C HIS A 33 -27.20 28.41 27.91
N TRP A 34 -26.21 28.87 28.67
CA TRP A 34 -24.85 28.34 28.59
C TRP A 34 -24.64 26.94 29.20
N ARG A 35 -25.51 26.50 30.12
CA ARG A 35 -25.33 25.24 30.87
C ARG A 35 -25.79 23.98 30.12
N GLY A 36 -26.68 24.10 29.13
CA GLY A 36 -27.25 22.95 28.39
C GLY A 36 -26.73 22.82 26.95
N LEU A 37 -26.60 23.95 26.23
CA LEU A 37 -26.13 23.92 24.84
C LEU A 37 -24.66 23.54 24.71
N GLY A 38 -23.82 23.99 25.66
CA GLY A 38 -22.37 23.80 25.63
C GLY A 38 -21.93 22.33 25.49
N VAL A 39 -22.64 21.40 26.13
CA VAL A 39 -22.30 19.97 26.08
C VAL A 39 -22.82 19.33 24.79
N SER A 40 -23.98 19.76 24.28
CA SER A 40 -24.62 19.16 23.11
C SER A 40 -23.83 19.40 21.82
N TRP A 41 -23.34 20.62 21.59
CA TRP A 41 -22.58 20.90 20.35
C TRP A 41 -21.22 20.20 20.34
N VAL A 42 -20.53 20.13 21.50
CA VAL A 42 -19.26 19.41 21.63
C VAL A 42 -19.47 17.91 21.40
N TRP A 43 -20.51 17.32 22.01
CA TRP A 43 -20.83 15.90 21.86
C TRP A 43 -21.19 15.55 20.40
N SER A 44 -22.03 16.37 19.76
CA SER A 44 -22.39 16.17 18.36
C SER A 44 -21.20 16.36 17.42
N ALA A 45 -20.30 17.31 17.68
CA ALA A 45 -19.08 17.50 16.90
C ALA A 45 -18.12 16.29 17.03
N TYR A 46 -17.94 15.77 18.25
CA TYR A 46 -17.18 14.55 18.49
C TYR A 46 -17.77 13.34 17.74
N ASN A 47 -19.09 13.14 17.84
CA ASN A 47 -19.76 12.04 17.13
C ASN A 47 -19.62 12.17 15.61
N LEU A 48 -19.77 13.38 15.08
CA LEU A 48 -19.61 13.64 13.65
C LEU A 48 -18.18 13.34 13.19
N LEU A 49 -17.17 13.73 13.98
CA LEU A 49 -15.76 13.42 13.71
C LEU A 49 -15.52 11.91 13.69
N MET A 50 -15.99 11.19 14.71
CA MET A 50 -15.82 9.74 14.82
C MET A 50 -16.52 8.98 13.69
N LEU A 51 -17.74 9.38 13.33
CA LEU A 51 -18.48 8.83 12.19
C LEU A 51 -17.77 9.13 10.87
N GLY A 52 -17.21 10.34 10.71
CA GLY A 52 -16.38 10.69 9.57
C GLY A 52 -15.15 9.78 9.44
N ILE A 53 -14.44 9.52 10.54
CA ILE A 53 -13.31 8.58 10.56
C ILE A 53 -13.77 7.16 10.18
N ALA A 54 -14.89 6.69 10.74
CA ALA A 54 -15.42 5.37 10.42
C ALA A 54 -15.81 5.23 8.93
N LEU A 55 -16.41 6.27 8.33
CA LEU A 55 -16.70 6.31 6.90
C LEU A 55 -15.42 6.27 6.06
N LEU A 56 -14.38 6.99 6.47
CA LEU A 56 -13.09 7.00 5.77
C LEU A 56 -12.40 5.63 5.84
N ILE A 57 -12.51 4.90 6.94
CA ILE A 57 -11.96 3.54 7.09
C ILE A 57 -12.71 2.54 6.21
N LEU A 58 -14.03 2.70 6.05
CA LEU A 58 -14.85 1.88 5.15
C LEU A 58 -14.52 2.09 3.67
N LEU A 59 -13.79 3.16 3.35
CA LEU A 59 -13.35 3.39 1.99
C LEU A 59 -12.08 2.59 1.71
N ASP A 60 -12.27 1.39 1.18
CA ASP A 60 -11.18 0.58 0.65
C ASP A 60 -10.53 1.30 -0.54
N ALA A 61 -9.29 1.74 -0.35
CA ALA A 61 -8.48 2.24 -1.45
C ALA A 61 -8.18 1.07 -2.42
N PRO A 62 -8.22 1.30 -3.75
CA PRO A 62 -7.91 0.25 -4.71
C PRO A 62 -6.49 -0.28 -4.46
N ARG A 63 -6.38 -1.57 -4.14
CA ARG A 63 -5.09 -2.24 -4.03
C ARG A 63 -4.58 -2.56 -5.44
N HIS A 64 -3.38 -2.10 -5.77
CA HIS A 64 -2.80 -2.27 -7.11
C HIS A 64 -2.49 -3.75 -7.45
N SER A 65 -2.18 -4.57 -6.44
CA SER A 65 -1.94 -6.00 -6.62
C SER A 65 -2.68 -6.78 -5.53
N PRO A 66 -3.30 -7.93 -5.84
CA PRO A 66 -3.87 -8.81 -4.84
C PRO A 66 -2.80 -9.59 -4.06
N TYR A 67 -1.56 -9.61 -4.56
CA TYR A 67 -0.43 -10.29 -3.93
C TYR A 67 0.44 -9.29 -3.16
N GLU A 68 0.98 -9.74 -2.04
CA GLU A 68 1.92 -8.96 -1.26
C GLU A 68 3.31 -8.99 -1.91
N TRP A 69 3.90 -7.81 -2.07
CA TRP A 69 5.26 -7.67 -2.58
C TRP A 69 6.21 -7.44 -1.41
N PHE A 70 7.33 -8.16 -1.38
CA PHE A 70 8.32 -8.08 -0.31
C PHE A 70 9.61 -7.48 -0.86
N SER A 71 10.26 -6.61 -0.09
CA SER A 71 11.55 -5.98 -0.45
C SER A 71 12.75 -6.94 -0.28
N VAL A 72 12.65 -8.13 -0.85
CA VAL A 72 13.68 -9.15 -0.79
C VAL A 72 14.72 -8.88 -1.87
N GLN A 73 15.97 -8.67 -1.45
CA GLN A 73 17.10 -8.48 -2.35
C GLN A 73 17.88 -9.79 -2.48
N ARG A 74 17.97 -10.30 -3.70
CA ARG A 74 18.71 -11.51 -4.06
C ARG A 74 19.45 -11.31 -5.37
N ILE A 75 20.60 -11.95 -5.48
CA ILE A 75 21.33 -11.96 -6.74
C ILE A 75 20.54 -12.82 -7.71
N ALA A 76 20.25 -12.24 -8.87
CA ALA A 76 19.49 -12.91 -9.90
C ALA A 76 20.16 -12.73 -11.25
N ARG A 77 19.97 -13.74 -12.10
CA ARG A 77 20.29 -13.64 -13.51
C ARG A 77 19.02 -13.86 -14.33
N VAL A 78 18.89 -13.12 -15.41
CA VAL A 78 17.75 -13.18 -16.33
C VAL A 78 18.29 -13.48 -17.72
N GLN A 79 17.76 -14.52 -18.35
CA GLN A 79 18.05 -14.87 -19.73
C GLN A 79 16.81 -14.63 -20.59
N VAL A 80 16.94 -13.75 -21.59
CA VAL A 80 15.83 -13.29 -22.44
C VAL A 80 15.80 -14.13 -23.72
N ASN A 81 15.04 -15.23 -23.72
CA ASN A 81 15.17 -16.31 -24.72
C ASN A 81 16.50 -17.08 -24.63
N ALA A 82 16.51 -18.32 -25.13
CA ALA A 82 17.65 -19.23 -25.03
C ALA A 82 18.95 -18.68 -25.66
N ASP A 83 18.86 -17.83 -26.69
CA ASP A 83 20.01 -17.33 -27.44
C ASP A 83 20.52 -15.95 -27.00
N ALA A 84 19.88 -15.28 -26.03
CA ALA A 84 20.32 -13.95 -25.60
C ALA A 84 21.37 -13.97 -24.49
N GLU A 85 22.03 -12.83 -24.35
CA GLU A 85 22.95 -12.56 -23.25
C GLU A 85 22.26 -12.70 -21.89
N VAL A 86 22.98 -13.31 -20.95
CA VAL A 86 22.56 -13.42 -19.55
C VAL A 86 22.75 -12.08 -18.85
N LEU A 87 21.65 -11.48 -18.41
CA LEU A 87 21.64 -10.26 -17.63
C LEU A 87 21.86 -10.56 -16.16
N TRP A 88 22.79 -9.84 -15.54
CA TRP A 88 23.05 -9.94 -14.10
C TRP A 88 22.51 -8.73 -13.36
N GLY A 89 21.98 -8.98 -12.17
CA GLY A 89 21.39 -7.94 -11.35
C GLY A 89 20.92 -8.47 -10.00
N TYR A 90 19.99 -7.75 -9.41
CA TYR A 90 19.39 -8.10 -8.14
C TYR A 90 17.89 -7.86 -8.15
N THR A 91 17.17 -8.63 -7.34
CA THR A 91 15.75 -8.38 -7.10
C THR A 91 15.58 -7.18 -6.18
N THR A 92 14.68 -6.28 -6.51
CA THR A 92 14.29 -5.17 -5.62
C THR A 92 13.06 -5.53 -4.81
N MET A 93 12.13 -6.27 -5.42
CA MET A 93 10.91 -6.76 -4.79
C MET A 93 10.52 -8.13 -5.35
N ILE A 94 9.99 -9.02 -4.52
CA ILE A 94 9.51 -10.36 -4.93
C ILE A 94 8.10 -10.57 -4.37
N SER A 95 7.23 -11.17 -5.16
CA SER A 95 5.89 -11.65 -4.76
C SER A 95 5.71 -13.11 -5.17
N GLU A 96 4.59 -13.73 -4.82
CA GLU A 96 4.26 -15.09 -5.26
C GLU A 96 4.06 -15.20 -6.78
N VAL A 97 3.73 -14.09 -7.45
CA VAL A 97 3.39 -14.08 -8.89
C VAL A 97 4.43 -13.40 -9.77
N GLY A 98 5.45 -12.78 -9.19
CA GLY A 98 6.43 -12.06 -9.98
C GLY A 98 7.51 -11.38 -9.16
N VAL A 99 8.45 -10.79 -9.87
CA VAL A 99 9.64 -10.13 -9.32
C VAL A 99 9.91 -8.81 -10.04
N GLU A 100 10.40 -7.84 -9.30
CA GLU A 100 11.04 -6.65 -9.84
C GLU A 100 12.55 -6.89 -9.80
N PHE A 101 13.20 -6.84 -10.96
CA PHE A 101 14.61 -7.14 -11.16
C PHE A 101 15.33 -5.91 -11.71
N ALA A 102 16.30 -5.38 -10.96
CA ALA A 102 17.16 -4.28 -11.39
C ALA A 102 18.48 -4.85 -11.93
N PHE A 103 18.89 -4.42 -13.12
CA PHE A 103 20.12 -4.90 -13.75
C PHE A 103 21.24 -3.87 -13.66
N THR A 104 22.43 -4.33 -13.26
CA THR A 104 23.59 -3.47 -12.96
C THR A 104 24.31 -3.01 -14.23
N LYS A 105 24.18 -3.76 -15.32
CA LYS A 105 24.72 -3.40 -16.63
C LYS A 105 23.59 -3.46 -17.64
N PRO A 106 23.24 -2.34 -18.30
CA PRO A 106 22.40 -2.43 -19.48
C PRO A 106 23.19 -3.20 -20.53
N GLY A 107 22.83 -4.48 -20.72
CA GLY A 107 23.28 -5.23 -21.88
C GLY A 107 22.84 -4.54 -23.17
N ARG A 108 23.18 -5.09 -24.32
CA ARG A 108 22.76 -4.56 -25.64
C ARG A 108 21.25 -4.62 -25.91
N LEU A 109 20.43 -4.86 -24.90
CA LEU A 109 18.99 -5.03 -25.05
C LEU A 109 18.29 -3.69 -25.19
N ASN A 110 17.59 -3.54 -26.30
CA ASN A 110 16.71 -2.40 -26.53
C ASN A 110 15.50 -2.51 -25.58
N GLN A 111 15.49 -1.67 -24.54
CA GLN A 111 14.50 -1.66 -23.46
C GLN A 111 13.04 -1.59 -23.96
N GLN A 112 12.82 -1.02 -25.14
CA GLN A 112 11.48 -0.79 -25.70
C GLN A 112 10.81 -2.04 -26.26
N ASN A 113 11.54 -3.14 -26.51
CA ASN A 113 11.00 -4.34 -27.15
C ASN A 113 11.03 -5.60 -26.25
N LEU A 114 11.24 -5.41 -24.95
CA LEU A 114 11.35 -6.51 -23.98
C LEU A 114 9.99 -6.93 -23.40
N VAL A 115 9.00 -6.04 -23.39
CA VAL A 115 7.68 -6.34 -22.82
C VAL A 115 7.02 -7.48 -23.61
N GLY A 116 6.53 -8.48 -22.88
CA GLY A 116 5.89 -9.69 -23.42
C GLY A 116 6.86 -10.82 -23.76
N GLN A 117 8.18 -10.61 -23.69
CA GLN A 117 9.14 -11.67 -23.98
C GLN A 117 9.22 -12.70 -22.84
N PRO A 118 9.34 -14.01 -23.17
CA PRO A 118 9.59 -15.04 -22.19
C PRO A 118 11.03 -14.93 -21.67
N VAL A 119 11.18 -15.13 -20.37
CA VAL A 119 12.45 -15.02 -19.67
C VAL A 119 12.63 -16.17 -18.68
N GLU A 120 13.86 -16.63 -18.57
CA GLU A 120 14.28 -17.52 -17.51
C GLU A 120 15.00 -16.71 -16.43
N LEU A 121 14.40 -16.64 -15.24
CA LEU A 121 14.97 -16.03 -14.06
C LEU A 121 15.61 -17.13 -13.20
N THR A 122 16.88 -16.98 -12.87
CA THR A 122 17.52 -17.79 -11.82
C THR A 122 17.86 -16.91 -10.62
N LEU A 123 17.27 -17.18 -9.47
CA LEU A 123 17.71 -16.68 -8.17
C LEU A 123 18.91 -17.51 -7.73
N VAL A 124 20.11 -16.92 -7.79
CA VAL A 124 21.38 -17.63 -7.65
C VAL A 124 21.55 -18.14 -6.23
N ASP A 125 21.24 -17.31 -5.25
CA ASP A 125 21.40 -17.62 -3.83
C ASP A 125 20.57 -18.84 -3.41
N GLU A 126 19.36 -18.98 -3.99
CA GLU A 126 18.40 -20.01 -3.58
C GLU A 126 18.27 -21.18 -4.56
N GLN A 127 19.09 -21.19 -5.62
CA GLN A 127 19.06 -22.19 -6.68
C GLN A 127 17.63 -22.41 -7.23
N LEU A 128 16.90 -21.31 -7.40
CA LEU A 128 15.51 -21.31 -7.85
C LEU A 128 15.44 -20.70 -9.25
N THR A 129 15.19 -21.57 -10.23
CA THR A 129 14.97 -21.19 -11.63
C THR A 129 13.48 -21.15 -11.90
N VAL A 130 13.00 -20.04 -12.47
CA VAL A 130 11.59 -19.77 -12.75
C VAL A 130 11.47 -19.19 -14.15
N GLN A 131 10.51 -19.71 -14.92
CA GLN A 131 10.13 -19.12 -16.20
C GLN A 131 9.10 -18.02 -15.98
N GLY A 132 9.13 -16.97 -16.79
CA GLY A 132 8.21 -15.86 -16.69
C GLY A 132 8.13 -15.03 -17.96
N THR A 133 7.32 -13.97 -17.91
CA THR A 133 7.19 -12.99 -18.99
C THR A 133 7.43 -11.59 -18.45
N ILE A 134 8.09 -10.75 -19.25
CA ILE A 134 8.33 -9.35 -18.86
C ILE A 134 7.01 -8.58 -19.00
N SER A 135 6.47 -8.09 -17.90
CA SER A 135 5.23 -7.30 -17.89
C SER A 135 5.51 -5.81 -18.10
N GLU A 136 6.62 -5.30 -17.57
CA GLU A 136 6.92 -3.87 -17.57
C GLU A 136 8.43 -3.62 -17.52
N VAL A 137 8.86 -2.52 -18.16
CA VAL A 137 10.24 -2.02 -18.10
C VAL A 137 10.20 -0.61 -17.55
N GLN A 138 10.91 -0.36 -16.47
CA GLN A 138 10.99 0.94 -15.82
C GLN A 138 12.45 1.31 -15.54
N THR A 139 12.73 2.57 -15.23
CA THR A 139 14.02 2.99 -14.67
C THR A 139 13.79 3.48 -13.24
N LYS A 140 14.52 2.92 -12.28
CA LYS A 140 14.37 3.17 -10.85
C LYS A 140 15.75 3.40 -10.23
N ASP A 141 15.91 4.53 -9.55
CA ASP A 141 17.19 4.92 -8.92
C ASP A 141 18.37 4.84 -9.91
N GLU A 142 18.17 5.41 -11.12
CA GLU A 142 19.13 5.44 -12.24
C GLU A 142 19.44 4.06 -12.88
N LEU A 143 18.92 2.97 -12.31
CA LEU A 143 19.07 1.62 -12.84
C LEU A 143 17.79 1.17 -13.56
N PRO A 144 17.90 0.59 -14.74
CA PRO A 144 16.75 -0.01 -15.40
C PRO A 144 16.30 -1.28 -14.64
N ALA A 145 14.99 -1.42 -14.52
CA ALA A 145 14.29 -2.46 -13.77
C ALA A 145 13.22 -3.12 -14.64
N LEU A 146 13.12 -4.45 -14.55
CA LEU A 146 12.13 -5.27 -15.24
C LEU A 146 11.16 -5.85 -14.21
N THR A 147 9.87 -5.74 -14.48
CA THR A 147 8.85 -6.49 -13.77
C THR A 147 8.60 -7.77 -14.56
N ILE A 148 8.90 -8.92 -13.95
CA ILE A 148 8.73 -10.24 -14.53
C ILE A 148 7.58 -10.93 -13.80
N GLN A 149 6.57 -11.37 -14.53
CA GLN A 149 5.50 -12.21 -14.01
C GLN A 149 5.87 -13.68 -14.20
N PHE A 150 5.74 -14.47 -13.14
CA PHE A 150 6.05 -15.89 -13.20
C PHE A 150 5.02 -16.64 -14.04
N ALA A 151 5.50 -17.60 -14.83
CA ALA A 151 4.68 -18.64 -15.40
C ALA A 151 4.23 -19.62 -14.29
N THR A 152 3.41 -20.61 -14.65
CA THR A 152 2.97 -21.64 -13.71
C THR A 152 4.18 -22.33 -13.07
N LEU A 153 4.29 -22.21 -11.75
CA LEU A 153 5.37 -22.81 -10.96
C LEU A 153 5.06 -24.28 -10.66
N ASP A 154 6.09 -25.12 -10.67
CA ASP A 154 5.99 -26.47 -10.13
C ASP A 154 5.94 -26.43 -8.59
N LEU A 155 5.33 -27.45 -7.97
CA LEU A 155 5.16 -27.54 -6.53
C LEU A 155 6.47 -27.36 -5.71
N PRO A 156 7.62 -28.00 -6.06
CA PRO A 156 8.89 -27.74 -5.41
C PRO A 156 9.37 -26.28 -5.55
N GLN A 157 9.19 -25.66 -6.73
CA GLN A 157 9.55 -24.26 -6.95
C GLN A 157 8.69 -23.33 -6.11
N GLN A 158 7.38 -23.57 -6.08
CA GLN A 158 6.44 -22.80 -5.27
C GLN A 158 6.77 -22.90 -3.78
N ARG A 159 7.07 -24.10 -3.26
CA ARG A 159 7.46 -24.28 -1.85
C ARG A 159 8.74 -23.51 -1.49
N ARG A 160 9.74 -23.51 -2.38
CA ARG A 160 10.97 -22.73 -2.18
C ARG A 160 10.69 -21.23 -2.20
N LEU A 161 9.87 -20.77 -3.13
CA LEU A 161 9.46 -19.36 -3.21
C LEU A 161 8.72 -18.94 -1.94
N VAL A 162 7.74 -19.72 -1.48
CA VAL A 162 7.00 -19.45 -0.24
C VAL A 162 7.94 -19.46 0.97
N ALA A 163 8.90 -20.39 1.05
CA ALA A 163 9.88 -20.41 2.13
C ALA A 163 10.75 -19.14 2.15
N LEU A 164 11.23 -18.69 0.98
CA LEU A 164 11.96 -17.43 0.84
C LEU A 164 11.12 -16.21 1.23
N LEU A 165 9.83 -16.24 0.86
CA LEU A 165 8.90 -15.12 1.07
C LEU A 165 8.29 -15.05 2.47
N PHE A 166 8.25 -16.13 3.26
CA PHE A 166 7.53 -16.11 4.53
C PHE A 166 8.28 -16.71 5.72
N CYS A 167 9.26 -17.59 5.48
CA CYS A 167 9.87 -18.41 6.53
C CYS A 167 11.24 -17.91 7.01
N ARG A 168 11.70 -16.71 6.61
CA ARG A 168 13.03 -16.23 7.02
C ARG A 168 13.05 -15.68 8.45
N PRO A 169 14.10 -16.00 9.25
CA PRO A 169 14.23 -15.46 10.59
C PRO A 169 14.38 -13.94 10.54
N GLY A 170 13.68 -13.23 11.43
CA GLY A 170 13.73 -11.75 11.49
C GLY A 170 12.98 -11.04 10.35
N GLN A 171 12.32 -11.78 9.46
CA GLN A 171 11.60 -11.21 8.33
C GLN A 171 10.46 -10.28 8.75
N TRP A 172 9.73 -10.68 9.80
CA TRP A 172 8.60 -9.93 10.32
C TRP A 172 9.07 -8.91 11.36
N GLN A 173 9.30 -7.68 10.90
CA GLN A 173 9.61 -6.58 11.81
C GLN A 173 8.35 -6.15 12.55
N SER A 174 8.42 -6.14 13.89
CA SER A 174 7.36 -5.54 14.69
C SER A 174 7.29 -4.04 14.38
N ARG A 175 6.09 -3.55 14.09
CA ARG A 175 5.87 -2.12 13.95
C ARG A 175 5.70 -1.55 15.35
N SER A 176 6.62 -0.70 15.79
CA SER A 176 6.42 0.09 17.01
C SER A 176 5.31 1.11 16.75
N ALA A 177 4.25 1.07 17.55
CA ALA A 177 3.25 2.13 17.54
C ALA A 177 3.90 3.43 18.04
N PRO A 178 3.62 4.57 17.40
CA PRO A 178 4.08 5.84 17.94
C PRO A 178 3.35 6.19 19.24
N SER A 179 3.86 7.15 20.00
CA SER A 179 3.23 7.65 21.23
C SER A 179 1.76 8.03 21.01
N GLU A 180 0.93 7.90 22.04
CA GLU A 180 -0.53 8.10 21.97
C GLU A 180 -0.96 9.42 21.34
N ILE A 181 -0.34 10.53 21.72
CA ILE A 181 -0.66 11.87 21.20
C ILE A 181 -0.36 11.97 19.69
N TYR A 182 0.76 11.38 19.28
CA TYR A 182 1.12 11.34 17.86
C TYR A 182 0.16 10.45 17.08
N SER A 183 -0.29 9.34 17.65
CA SER A 183 -1.33 8.48 17.07
C SER A 183 -2.65 9.25 16.88
N LEU A 184 -3.07 10.04 17.88
CA LEU A 184 -4.26 10.89 17.78
C LEU A 184 -4.11 11.94 16.66
N TRP A 185 -2.97 12.61 16.59
CA TRP A 185 -2.69 13.58 15.53
C TRP A 185 -2.69 12.95 14.14
N LEU A 186 -2.16 11.73 13.99
CA LEU A 186 -2.21 10.99 12.72
C LEU A 186 -3.64 10.66 12.30
N ILE A 187 -4.51 10.28 13.24
CA ILE A 187 -5.93 10.03 12.96
C ILE A 187 -6.59 11.31 12.45
N ILE A 188 -6.41 12.42 13.17
CA ILE A 188 -6.96 13.73 12.76
C ILE A 188 -6.42 14.13 11.37
N LYS A 189 -5.12 13.99 11.12
CA LYS A 189 -4.50 14.28 9.83
C LYS A 189 -5.08 13.44 8.69
N SER A 190 -5.42 12.18 8.96
CA SER A 190 -5.99 11.28 7.95
C SER A 190 -7.38 11.73 7.46
N VAL A 191 -8.15 12.39 8.33
CA VAL A 191 -9.46 13.00 7.97
C VAL A 191 -9.29 14.14 6.98
N PHE A 192 -8.33 15.03 7.22
CA PHE A 192 -8.11 16.21 6.37
C PHE A 192 -7.32 15.91 5.09
N ARG A 193 -6.59 14.79 5.04
CA ARG A 193 -5.80 14.39 3.87
C ARG A 193 -5.94 12.89 3.59
N PRO A 194 -7.11 12.43 3.12
CA PRO A 194 -7.34 11.03 2.80
C PRO A 194 -6.40 10.53 1.71
N ARG A 195 -5.66 9.45 2.01
CA ARG A 195 -4.67 8.88 1.09
C ARG A 195 -5.25 8.50 -0.27
N PHE A 196 -6.47 7.99 -0.33
CA PHE A 196 -7.09 7.57 -1.60
C PHE A 196 -7.34 8.73 -2.59
N ILE A 197 -7.44 9.97 -2.11
CA ILE A 197 -7.58 11.16 -2.99
C ILE A 197 -6.22 11.68 -3.44
N PHE A 198 -5.24 11.68 -2.53
CA PHE A 198 -3.95 12.35 -2.74
C PHE A 198 -2.82 11.44 -3.23
N ASP A 199 -2.85 10.13 -2.94
CA ASP A 199 -1.82 9.15 -3.33
C ASP A 199 -2.37 8.25 -4.48
N ARG A 200 -2.73 8.86 -5.61
CA ARG A 200 -3.34 8.15 -6.76
C ARG A 200 -2.34 7.35 -7.61
N GLU A 201 -1.04 7.60 -7.44
CA GLU A 201 0.06 6.87 -8.09
C GLU A 201 0.63 5.75 -7.19
N ALA A 202 -0.25 4.97 -6.55
CA ALA A 202 0.15 3.95 -5.60
C ALA A 202 0.69 2.70 -6.32
N ARG A 203 1.98 2.74 -6.68
CA ARG A 203 2.76 1.53 -6.99
C ARG A 203 2.67 0.54 -5.83
N ALA A 204 2.83 -0.75 -6.12
CA ALA A 204 2.96 -1.77 -5.08
C ALA A 204 4.08 -1.37 -4.12
N ARG A 205 3.72 -1.01 -2.88
CA ARG A 205 4.69 -0.66 -1.83
C ARG A 205 5.16 -1.97 -1.21
N PRO A 206 6.45 -2.30 -1.32
CA PRO A 206 6.92 -3.55 -0.79
C PRO A 206 6.86 -3.52 0.74
N VAL A 207 6.48 -4.65 1.33
CA VAL A 207 6.68 -4.92 2.74
C VAL A 207 8.18 -4.85 3.01
N ARG A 208 8.55 -4.01 3.97
CA ARG A 208 9.93 -3.93 4.46
C ARG A 208 10.25 -5.22 5.20
N VAL A 209 11.27 -5.91 4.72
CA VAL A 209 11.82 -7.11 5.35
C VAL A 209 13.21 -6.80 5.88
N SER A 210 13.70 -7.62 6.82
CA SER A 210 15.09 -7.53 7.26
C SER A 210 16.05 -7.75 6.08
N LYS A 211 17.00 -6.84 5.92
CA LYS A 211 18.13 -7.01 5.02
C LYS A 211 19.16 -7.87 5.74
N VAL A 212 19.06 -9.19 5.59
CA VAL A 212 20.05 -10.17 6.04
C VAL A 212 20.51 -10.94 4.82
#